data_AF-A0A8T0S8L0-F1
#
_entry.id   AF-A0A8T0S8L0-F1
#
_cell.length_a   1.000
_cell.length_b   1.000
_cell.length_c   1.000
_cell.angle_alpha   90.00
_cell.angle_beta   90.00
_cell.angle_gamma   90.00
#
_symmetry.space_group_name_H-M   'P 1'
#
loop_
_entity.id
_entity.type
_entity.pdbx_description
1 polymer ?
#
loop_
_entity_poly.entity_id
_entity_poly.type
_entity_poly.pdbx_seq_one_letter_code
_entity_poly.pdbx_strand_id
1 'polypeptide(L)'
;MVCALNAVTDGTSRAGAATMKTSVDALSDSLFRREDSPRDRATLMDLVFEQVTKEHITDRGKLTSLLQKEFAASRDSERKLDLGLLLTDVLINQRDWQRAKEVCQQLTGRYQRDSRPYLHLAVFNMMMAVEGMLSPDTATTDEIEKMTKNAMDAWKEFKNKSELAKGSADSTA
;
A
#
# COMPACT_ATOMS: atom_id res chain seq x y z
N MET A 1 16.41 30.97 -36.35
CA MET A 1 15.45 30.75 -37.46
C MET A 1 15.39 29.25 -37.70
N VAL A 2 14.23 28.66 -37.37
CA VAL A 2 13.63 27.39 -37.78
C VAL A 2 14.54 26.20 -38.12
N CYS A 3 14.41 25.11 -37.35
CA CYS A 3 14.45 23.75 -37.91
C CYS A 3 13.27 22.96 -37.34
N ALA A 4 12.41 22.52 -38.27
CA ALA A 4 11.17 21.80 -38.06
C ALA A 4 11.41 20.37 -37.56
N LEU A 5 10.49 19.88 -36.73
CA LEU A 5 10.32 18.45 -36.47
C LEU A 5 8.97 18.02 -37.06
N ASN A 6 9.07 17.05 -37.96
CA ASN A 6 8.00 16.47 -38.75
C ASN A 6 6.92 15.83 -37.87
N ALA A 7 5.69 15.94 -38.36
CA ALA A 7 4.55 15.15 -37.92
C ALA A 7 4.83 13.64 -38.10
N VAL A 8 4.51 12.87 -37.06
CA VAL A 8 4.23 11.43 -37.16
C VAL A 8 2.76 11.23 -36.83
N THR A 9 2.11 10.55 -37.76
CA THR A 9 0.69 10.25 -37.87
C THR A 9 0.17 9.29 -36.81
N ASP A 10 -1.12 9.43 -36.53
CA ASP A 10 -1.97 8.50 -35.79
C ASP A 10 -1.73 7.02 -36.14
N GLY A 11 -1.56 6.22 -35.08
CA GLY A 11 -1.56 4.77 -35.12
C GLY A 11 -2.28 4.24 -33.88
N THR A 12 -3.54 3.86 -34.09
CA THR A 12 -4.46 3.26 -33.12
C THR A 12 -3.85 2.09 -32.32
N SER A 13 -3.91 2.20 -30.99
CA SER A 13 -3.91 1.04 -30.07
C SER A 13 -4.80 1.34 -28.85
N ARG A 14 -6.12 1.40 -29.08
CA ARG A 14 -7.11 1.17 -28.00
C ARG A 14 -7.13 -0.32 -27.68
N ALA A 15 -6.25 -0.76 -26.79
CA ALA A 15 -6.38 -2.05 -26.11
C ALA A 15 -5.58 -2.01 -24.81
N GLY A 16 -6.26 -2.31 -23.70
CA GLY A 16 -5.58 -2.74 -22.48
C GLY A 16 -5.20 -1.63 -21.49
N ALA A 17 -6.06 -0.64 -21.28
CA ALA A 17 -6.17 -0.08 -19.93
C ALA A 17 -6.79 -1.17 -19.03
N ALA A 18 -6.01 -2.19 -18.70
CA ALA A 18 -6.32 -3.06 -17.58
C ALA A 18 -6.19 -2.16 -16.34
N THR A 19 -7.32 -1.56 -15.98
CA THR A 19 -7.50 -0.74 -14.79
C THR A 19 -6.87 -1.50 -13.63
N MET A 20 -5.71 -1.03 -13.15
CA MET A 20 -5.18 -1.48 -11.87
C MET A 20 -6.24 -1.15 -10.84
N LYS A 21 -7.05 -2.14 -10.45
CA LYS A 21 -7.95 -2.05 -9.32
C LYS A 21 -7.08 -1.69 -8.12
N THR A 22 -7.21 -0.47 -7.63
CA THR A 22 -6.51 -0.07 -6.42
C THR A 22 -7.13 -0.85 -5.25
N SER A 23 -6.37 -1.05 -4.17
CA SER A 23 -6.90 -1.66 -2.93
C SER A 23 -8.17 -0.93 -2.44
N VAL A 24 -8.29 0.36 -2.75
CA VAL A 24 -9.46 1.19 -2.47
C VAL A 24 -10.67 0.77 -3.30
N ASP A 25 -10.50 0.45 -4.59
CA ASP A 25 -11.61 0.02 -5.47
C ASP A 25 -12.15 -1.36 -5.07
N ALA A 26 -11.27 -2.28 -4.69
CA ALA A 26 -11.66 -3.61 -4.20
C ALA A 26 -12.42 -3.54 -2.86
N LEU A 27 -11.98 -2.64 -1.96
CA LEU A 27 -12.67 -2.37 -0.70
C LEU A 27 -14.02 -1.69 -0.90
N SER A 28 -14.11 -0.76 -1.85
CA SER A 28 -15.37 -0.13 -2.25
C SER A 28 -16.40 -1.18 -2.67
N ASP A 29 -16.07 -2.04 -3.64
CA ASP A 29 -16.96 -3.10 -4.15
C ASP A 29 -17.42 -4.09 -3.05
N SER A 30 -16.57 -4.36 -2.06
CA SER A 30 -16.83 -5.31 -0.96
C SER A 30 -17.72 -4.71 0.15
N LEU A 31 -17.62 -3.40 0.39
CA LEU A 31 -18.28 -2.73 1.52
C LEU A 31 -19.71 -2.25 1.20
N PHE A 32 -20.06 -2.02 -0.07
CA PHE A 32 -21.41 -1.61 -0.49
C PHE A 32 -22.48 -2.71 -0.41
N ARG A 33 -22.12 -3.94 -0.02
CA ARG A 33 -23.07 -5.05 0.13
C ARG A 33 -23.87 -5.04 1.44
N ARG A 34 -23.79 -3.99 2.26
CA ARG A 34 -24.54 -3.88 3.51
C ARG A 34 -25.64 -2.83 3.44
N GLU A 35 -26.87 -3.33 3.39
CA GLU A 35 -28.11 -2.60 3.62
C GLU A 35 -28.10 -1.91 5.01
N ASP A 36 -28.50 -0.64 5.00
CA ASP A 36 -29.10 0.19 6.05
C ASP A 36 -28.59 0.08 7.49
N SER A 37 -27.80 1.09 7.91
CA SER A 37 -27.71 1.48 9.34
C SER A 37 -27.53 3.01 9.50
N PRO A 38 -27.94 3.60 10.63
CA PRO A 38 -28.24 5.03 10.75
C PRO A 38 -27.00 5.94 10.70
N ARG A 39 -27.23 7.17 10.23
CA ARG A 39 -26.29 8.26 9.86
C ARG A 39 -25.27 8.74 10.93
N ASP A 40 -25.16 8.09 12.09
CA ASP A 40 -24.27 8.51 13.20
C ASP A 40 -23.00 7.65 13.36
N ARG A 41 -22.75 6.70 12.45
CA ARG A 41 -21.48 5.96 12.39
C ARG A 41 -20.75 6.28 11.10
N ALA A 42 -19.70 7.09 11.17
CA ALA A 42 -18.71 7.17 10.10
C ALA A 42 -18.25 5.75 9.74
N THR A 43 -18.46 5.36 8.49
CA THR A 43 -18.01 4.08 7.96
C THR A 43 -16.48 4.10 7.83
N LEU A 44 -15.86 2.93 7.67
CA LEU A 44 -14.43 2.85 7.36
C LEU A 44 -14.08 3.64 6.10
N MET A 45 -14.97 3.68 5.10
CA MET A 45 -14.77 4.46 3.88
C MET A 45 -14.80 5.96 4.16
N ASP A 46 -15.72 6.44 4.99
CA ASP A 46 -15.80 7.85 5.36
C ASP A 46 -14.51 8.31 6.05
N LEU A 47 -13.98 7.47 6.94
CA LEU A 47 -12.74 7.74 7.66
C LEU A 47 -11.50 7.63 6.76
N VAL A 48 -11.46 6.70 5.81
CA VAL A 48 -10.38 6.58 4.81
C VAL A 48 -10.40 7.78 3.86
N PHE A 49 -11.56 8.15 3.35
CA PHE A 49 -11.72 9.30 2.46
C PHE A 49 -11.34 10.60 3.16
N GLU A 50 -11.80 10.80 4.40
CA GLU A 50 -11.40 11.95 5.22
C GLU A 50 -9.90 11.96 5.46
N GLN A 51 -9.27 10.80 5.66
CA GLN A 51 -7.82 10.71 5.81
C GLN A 51 -7.04 11.09 4.55
N VAL A 52 -7.54 10.72 3.37
CA VAL A 52 -6.91 11.05 2.09
C VAL A 52 -7.15 12.51 1.70
N THR A 53 -8.24 13.13 2.15
CA THR A 53 -8.67 14.46 1.71
C THR A 53 -8.41 15.59 2.71
N LYS A 54 -8.19 15.31 4.00
CA LYS A 54 -7.96 16.34 5.03
C LYS A 54 -6.65 16.11 5.77
N GLU A 55 -5.79 17.14 5.78
CA GLU A 55 -4.53 17.13 6.52
C GLU A 55 -4.71 17.00 8.04
N HIS A 56 -5.83 17.47 8.60
CA HIS A 56 -6.14 17.41 10.03
C HIS A 56 -7.29 16.44 10.30
N ILE A 57 -6.95 15.30 10.89
CA ILE A 57 -7.89 14.23 11.21
C ILE A 57 -8.00 14.20 12.73
N THR A 58 -9.08 14.75 13.28
CA THR A 58 -9.40 14.63 14.71
C THR A 58 -9.65 13.18 15.12
N ASP A 59 -10.03 12.31 14.17
CA ASP A 59 -10.39 10.90 14.38
C ASP A 59 -9.32 9.89 13.88
N ARG A 60 -8.05 10.32 13.69
CA ARG A 60 -6.98 9.47 13.10
C ARG A 60 -6.78 8.15 13.86
N GLY A 61 -6.81 8.22 15.20
CA GLY A 61 -6.72 7.03 16.06
C GLY A 61 -7.94 6.11 15.97
N LYS A 62 -9.12 6.64 15.64
CA LYS A 62 -10.37 5.88 15.46
C LYS A 62 -10.33 5.07 14.18
N LEU A 63 -9.84 5.64 13.07
CA LEU A 63 -9.63 4.88 11.83
C LEU A 63 -8.67 3.71 12.05
N THR A 64 -7.48 3.99 12.62
CA THR A 64 -6.48 2.94 12.89
C THR A 64 -7.05 1.83 13.78
N SER A 65 -7.81 2.18 14.82
CA SER A 65 -8.43 1.20 15.73
C SER A 65 -9.50 0.35 15.04
N LEU A 66 -10.33 0.95 14.18
CA LEU A 66 -11.35 0.24 13.41
C LEU A 66 -10.71 -0.69 12.37
N LEU A 67 -9.70 -0.21 11.63
CA LEU A 67 -8.94 -1.01 10.67
C LEU A 67 -8.25 -2.20 11.36
N GLN A 68 -7.60 -1.97 12.50
CA GLN A 68 -6.98 -3.03 13.28
C GLN A 68 -8.00 -4.11 13.70
N LYS A 69 -9.19 -3.69 14.16
CA LYS A 69 -10.25 -4.60 14.58
C LYS A 69 -10.80 -5.42 13.41
N GLU A 70 -11.11 -4.79 12.28
CA GLU A 70 -11.59 -5.51 11.09
C GLU A 70 -10.51 -6.42 10.51
N PHE A 71 -9.25 -5.97 10.46
CA PHE A 71 -8.12 -6.79 10.01
C PHE A 71 -7.98 -8.05 10.87
N ALA A 72 -8.01 -7.91 12.20
CA ALA A 72 -7.94 -9.02 13.13
C ALA A 72 -9.12 -10.00 12.97
N ALA A 73 -10.35 -9.45 12.85
CA ALA A 73 -11.58 -10.23 12.75
C ALA A 73 -11.80 -10.87 11.37
N SER A 74 -11.20 -10.33 10.30
CA SER A 74 -11.43 -10.81 8.94
C SER A 74 -10.92 -12.25 8.76
N ARG A 75 -11.82 -13.11 8.29
CA ARG A 75 -11.55 -14.51 7.92
C ARG A 75 -11.39 -14.69 6.41
N ASP A 76 -12.01 -13.81 5.63
CA ASP A 76 -11.87 -13.79 4.18
C ASP A 76 -10.44 -13.39 3.80
N SER A 77 -9.78 -14.20 2.98
CA SER A 77 -8.35 -14.09 2.74
C SER A 77 -7.99 -12.83 1.98
N GLU A 78 -8.76 -12.50 0.95
CA GLU A 78 -8.56 -11.32 0.09
C GLU A 78 -8.88 -10.04 0.86
N ARG A 79 -10.04 -9.98 1.53
CA ARG A 79 -10.42 -8.84 2.38
C ARG A 79 -9.42 -8.62 3.52
N LYS A 80 -8.89 -9.69 4.14
CA LYS A 80 -7.88 -9.56 5.19
C LYS A 80 -6.56 -9.00 4.64
N LEU A 81 -6.19 -9.36 3.41
CA LEU A 81 -5.04 -8.78 2.74
C LEU A 81 -5.24 -7.29 2.49
N ASP A 82 -6.35 -6.90 1.86
CA ASP A 82 -6.62 -5.50 1.53
C ASP A 82 -6.71 -4.60 2.77
N LEU A 83 -7.37 -5.07 3.83
CA LEU A 83 -7.42 -4.38 5.13
C LEU A 83 -6.03 -4.24 5.76
N GLY A 84 -5.19 -5.26 5.64
CA GLY A 84 -3.83 -5.23 6.14
C GLY A 84 -2.95 -4.23 5.39
N LEU A 85 -3.03 -4.19 4.06
CA LEU A 85 -2.29 -3.25 3.23
C LEU A 85 -2.66 -1.80 3.59
N LEU A 86 -3.96 -1.51 3.67
CA LEU A 86 -4.46 -0.19 4.07
C LEU A 86 -4.04 0.18 5.49
N LEU A 87 -4.11 -0.75 6.44
CA LEU A 87 -3.66 -0.52 7.81
C LEU A 87 -2.16 -0.17 7.85
N THR A 88 -1.33 -0.86 7.07
CA THR A 88 0.09 -0.52 6.93
C THR A 88 0.28 0.91 6.44
N ASP A 89 -0.41 1.32 5.37
CA ASP A 89 -0.28 2.67 4.82
C ASP A 89 -0.70 3.75 5.83
N VAL A 90 -1.79 3.51 6.56
CA VAL A 90 -2.25 4.41 7.64
C VAL A 90 -1.20 4.53 8.74
N LEU A 91 -0.57 3.43 9.15
CA LEU A 91 0.46 3.41 10.19
C LEU A 91 1.76 4.08 9.74
N ILE A 92 2.19 3.87 8.49
CA ILE A 92 3.34 4.57 7.89
C ILE A 92 3.09 6.09 7.89
N ASN A 93 1.90 6.52 7.45
CA ASN A 93 1.53 7.93 7.45
C ASN A 93 1.46 8.54 8.86
N GLN A 94 1.16 7.72 9.87
CA GLN A 94 1.16 8.12 11.28
C GLN A 94 2.55 8.04 11.92
N ARG A 95 3.58 7.57 11.20
CA ARG A 95 4.92 7.26 11.72
C ARG A 95 4.90 6.24 12.87
N ASP A 96 3.86 5.39 12.92
CA ASP A 96 3.78 4.26 13.86
C ASP A 96 4.56 3.07 13.27
N TRP A 97 5.89 3.24 13.23
CA TRP A 97 6.81 2.35 12.52
C TRP A 97 6.79 0.92 13.05
N GLN A 98 6.66 0.77 14.37
CA GLN A 98 6.64 -0.53 15.03
C GLN A 98 5.41 -1.34 14.58
N ARG A 99 4.22 -0.75 14.63
CA ARG A 99 2.99 -1.44 14.24
C ARG A 99 2.90 -1.65 12.73
N ALA A 100 3.36 -0.69 11.93
CA ALA A 100 3.44 -0.86 10.47
C ALA A 100 4.28 -2.09 10.10
N LYS A 101 5.44 -2.25 10.75
CA LYS A 101 6.32 -3.41 10.54
C LYS A 101 5.65 -4.73 10.90
N GLU A 102 4.98 -4.80 12.05
CA GLU A 102 4.29 -6.00 12.51
C GLU A 102 3.20 -6.45 11.53
N VAL A 103 2.38 -5.52 11.03
CA VAL A 103 1.34 -5.82 10.05
C VAL A 103 1.97 -6.27 8.73
N CYS A 104 2.97 -5.54 8.22
CA CYS A 104 3.71 -5.91 7.00
C CYS A 104 4.29 -7.32 7.07
N GLN A 105 4.95 -7.68 8.17
CA GLN A 105 5.56 -9.01 8.35
C GLN A 105 4.51 -10.13 8.41
N GLN A 106 3.36 -9.88 9.05
CA GLN A 106 2.25 -10.83 9.03
C GLN A 106 1.75 -11.06 7.59
N LEU A 107 1.65 -10.00 6.78
CA LEU A 107 1.19 -10.11 5.40
C LEU A 107 2.20 -10.84 4.51
N THR A 108 3.49 -10.49 4.55
CA THR A 108 4.52 -11.16 3.73
C THR A 108 4.72 -12.61 4.11
N GLY A 109 4.55 -12.97 5.40
CA GLY A 109 4.57 -14.36 5.84
C GLY A 109 3.40 -15.20 5.34
N ARG A 110 2.20 -14.59 5.22
CA ARG A 110 0.95 -15.27 4.86
C ARG A 110 0.67 -15.30 3.36
N TYR A 111 0.95 -14.21 2.66
CA TYR A 111 0.55 -14.00 1.26
C TYR A 111 1.77 -14.06 0.32
N GLN A 112 2.55 -15.14 0.40
CA GLN A 112 3.87 -15.24 -0.23
C GLN A 112 3.88 -15.20 -1.77
N ARG A 113 2.72 -15.44 -2.40
CA ARG A 113 2.53 -15.38 -3.86
C ARG A 113 2.00 -14.02 -4.33
N ASP A 114 1.53 -13.19 -3.42
CA ASP A 114 1.06 -11.84 -3.72
C ASP A 114 2.23 -10.87 -3.57
N SER A 115 2.47 -10.02 -4.57
CA SER A 115 3.57 -9.07 -4.56
C SER A 115 3.25 -7.80 -3.76
N ARG A 116 1.97 -7.49 -3.49
CA ARG A 116 1.53 -6.24 -2.85
C ARG A 116 2.09 -6.05 -1.44
N PRO A 117 2.11 -7.07 -0.55
CA PRO A 117 2.74 -6.94 0.77
C PRO A 117 4.23 -6.60 0.71
N TYR A 118 4.94 -7.15 -0.28
CA TYR A 118 6.38 -6.91 -0.45
C TYR A 118 6.65 -5.49 -0.93
N LEU A 119 5.76 -4.92 -1.76
CA LEU A 119 5.83 -3.49 -2.12
C LEU A 119 5.70 -2.60 -0.87
N HIS A 120 4.73 -2.88 0.00
CA HIS A 120 4.51 -2.09 1.21
C HIS A 120 5.68 -2.24 2.20
N LEU A 121 6.27 -3.44 2.30
CA LEU A 121 7.49 -3.65 3.08
C LEU A 121 8.68 -2.85 2.52
N ALA A 122 8.84 -2.77 1.19
CA ALA A 122 9.88 -1.98 0.57
C ALA A 122 9.68 -0.47 0.85
N VAL A 123 8.46 0.04 0.67
CA VAL A 123 8.09 1.44 0.98
C VAL A 123 8.35 1.74 2.46
N PHE A 124 7.90 0.88 3.38
CA PHE A 124 8.18 1.02 4.82
C PHE A 124 9.68 1.16 5.10
N ASN A 125 10.51 0.26 4.56
CA ASN A 125 11.96 0.30 4.80
C ASN A 125 12.61 1.55 4.19
N MET A 126 12.15 2.00 3.02
CA MET A 126 12.62 3.24 2.40
C MET A 126 12.26 4.46 3.25
N MET A 127 11.02 4.55 3.74
CA MET A 127 10.57 5.65 4.60
C MET A 127 11.37 5.71 5.90
N MET A 128 11.62 4.56 6.53
CA MET A 128 12.48 4.45 7.71
C MET A 128 13.92 4.94 7.43
N ALA A 129 14.52 4.51 6.32
CA ALA A 129 15.87 4.92 5.95
C ALA A 129 15.94 6.44 5.71
N VAL A 130 14.98 7.00 4.97
CA VAL A 130 14.90 8.44 4.70
C VAL A 130 14.69 9.23 5.99
N GLU A 131 13.82 8.78 6.90
CA GLU A 131 13.62 9.44 8.18
C GLU A 131 14.90 9.46 9.04
N GLY A 132 15.62 8.33 9.08
CA GLY A 132 16.91 8.26 9.75
C GLY A 132 17.95 9.20 9.14
N MET A 133 18.03 9.26 7.81
CA MET A 133 18.94 10.18 7.09
C MET A 133 18.61 11.67 7.34
N LEU A 134 17.32 12.00 7.47
CA LEU A 134 16.87 13.38 7.70
C LEU A 134 16.88 13.76 9.19
N SER A 135 17.10 12.80 10.08
CA SER A 135 17.11 12.98 11.54
C SER A 135 18.46 12.54 12.13
N PRO A 136 19.57 13.23 11.81
CA PRO A 136 20.93 12.79 12.15
C PRO A 136 21.18 12.65 13.66
N ASP A 137 20.35 13.28 14.51
CA ASP A 137 20.44 13.16 15.96
C ASP A 137 19.84 11.84 16.51
N THR A 138 19.12 11.09 15.67
CA THR A 138 18.33 9.91 16.08
C THR A 138 18.87 8.58 15.56
N ALA A 139 19.80 8.62 14.60
CA ALA A 139 20.38 7.42 14.00
C ALA A 139 21.86 7.65 13.65
N THR A 140 22.69 6.68 14.02
CA THR A 140 24.11 6.64 13.63
C THR A 140 24.29 6.34 12.14
N THR A 141 25.47 6.63 11.60
CA THR A 141 25.83 6.28 10.21
C THR A 141 25.62 4.79 9.93
N ASP A 142 26.06 3.91 10.84
CA ASP A 142 25.94 2.45 10.68
C ASP A 142 24.46 2.00 10.66
N GLU A 143 23.61 2.64 11.46
CA GLU A 143 22.16 2.36 11.47
C GLU A 143 21.51 2.81 10.17
N ILE A 144 21.87 3.98 9.66
CA ILE A 144 21.40 4.50 8.37
C ILE A 144 21.83 3.57 7.22
N GLU A 145 23.09 3.11 7.21
CA GLU A 145 23.58 2.14 6.21
C GLU A 145 22.79 0.84 6.26
N LYS A 146 22.53 0.32 7.47
CA LYS A 146 21.70 -0.87 7.67
C LYS A 146 20.27 -0.68 7.19
N MET A 147 19.63 0.45 7.50
CA MET A 147 18.28 0.76 7.02
C MET A 147 18.24 0.85 5.49
N THR A 148 19.23 1.53 4.90
CA THR A 148 19.37 1.67 3.44
C THR A 148 19.53 0.31 2.77
N LYS A 149 20.35 -0.57 3.32
CA LYS A 149 20.51 -1.94 2.83
C LYS A 149 19.20 -2.74 2.90
N ASN A 150 18.50 -2.69 4.05
CA ASN A 150 17.21 -3.35 4.21
C ASN A 150 16.18 -2.85 3.19
N ALA A 151 16.16 -1.54 2.91
CA ALA A 151 15.30 -0.95 1.90
C ALA A 151 15.61 -1.47 0.49
N MET A 152 16.89 -1.53 0.12
CA MET A 152 17.32 -2.08 -1.16
C MET A 152 16.97 -3.57 -1.30
N ASP A 153 17.18 -4.36 -0.26
CA ASP A 153 16.91 -5.80 -0.29
C ASP A 153 15.41 -6.09 -0.34
N ALA A 154 14.59 -5.35 0.41
CA ALA A 154 13.13 -5.41 0.31
C ALA A 154 12.61 -5.03 -1.09
N TRP A 155 13.21 -4.01 -1.72
CA TRP A 155 12.86 -3.62 -3.09
C TRP A 155 13.19 -4.73 -4.11
N LYS A 156 14.36 -5.37 -3.99
CA LYS A 156 14.73 -6.52 -4.83
C LYS A 156 13.76 -7.67 -4.65
N GLU A 157 13.39 -7.97 -3.40
CA GLU A 157 12.42 -9.03 -3.10
C GLU A 157 11.06 -8.74 -3.73
N PHE A 158 10.54 -7.51 -3.58
CA PHE A 158 9.33 -7.07 -4.26
C PHE A 158 9.42 -7.28 -5.78
N LYS A 159 10.52 -6.84 -6.41
CA LYS A 159 10.71 -7.00 -7.85
C LYS A 159 10.66 -8.47 -8.26
N ASN A 160 11.35 -9.36 -7.53
CA ASN A 160 11.30 -10.80 -7.77
C ASN A 160 9.85 -11.34 -7.69
N LYS A 161 9.13 -11.02 -6.60
CA LYS A 161 7.73 -11.42 -6.41
C LYS A 161 6.80 -10.89 -7.49
N SER A 162 7.01 -9.65 -7.93
CA SER A 162 6.23 -9.04 -8.99
C SER A 162 6.43 -9.70 -10.35
N GLU A 163 7.66 -10.11 -10.69
CA GLU A 163 7.91 -10.81 -11.96
C GLU A 163 7.36 -12.25 -11.91
N LEU A 164 7.47 -12.95 -10.77
CA LEU A 164 6.85 -14.26 -10.58
C LEU A 164 5.33 -14.22 -10.76
N ALA A 165 4.67 -13.16 -10.25
CA ALA A 165 3.23 -12.99 -10.41
C ALA A 165 2.82 -12.80 -11.89
N LYS A 166 3.62 -12.09 -12.69
CA LYS A 166 3.36 -11.92 -14.13
C LYS A 166 3.57 -13.22 -14.90
N GLY A 167 4.67 -13.92 -14.68
CA GLY A 167 4.96 -15.18 -15.38
C GLY A 167 3.92 -16.29 -15.08
N SER A 168 3.30 -16.27 -13.91
CA SER A 168 2.20 -17.18 -13.58
C SER A 168 0.92 -16.88 -14.36
N ALA A 169 0.66 -15.62 -14.74
CA ALA A 169 -0.53 -15.26 -15.50
C ALA A 169 -0.39 -15.68 -16.98
N ASP A 170 0.81 -15.53 -17.54
CA ASP A 170 1.12 -15.86 -18.93
C ASP A 170 1.14 -17.39 -19.19
N SER A 171 1.37 -18.20 -18.15
CA SER A 171 1.44 -19.67 -18.25
C SER A 171 0.07 -20.37 -18.28
N THR A 172 -1.01 -19.62 -18.05
CA THR A 172 -2.41 -20.11 -18.01
C THR A 172 -3.24 -19.69 -19.22
N ALA A 173 -2.61 -19.07 -20.22
CA ALA A 173 -3.22 -18.65 -21.49
C ALA A 173 -2.98 -19.69 -22.60
#